data_AF-A0A6P1DHC7-F1
#
_entry.id   AF-A0A6P1DHC7-F1
#
_cell.length_a   1.000
_cell.length_b   1.000
_cell.length_c   1.000
_cell.angle_alpha   90.00
_cell.angle_beta   90.00
_cell.angle_gamma   90.00
#
_symmetry.space_group_name_H-M   'P 1'
#
loop_
_entity.id
_entity.type
_entity.pdbx_description
1 polymer ?
#
loop_
_entity_poly.entity_id
_entity_poly.type
_entity_poly.pdbx_seq_one_letter_code
_entity_poly.pdbx_strand_id
1 'polypeptide(L)'
;EYFKAVKPALLRVPVITPVFKDLKDGKLKVIAFFAKKARGLMVRYIIDHNIETLDGLKNFNYEGYAFDANLSSENELVFTR
;
A
#
# COMPACT_ATOMS: atom_id res chain seq x y z
N GLU A 1 -5.37 -11.77 -7.16
CA GLU A 1 -6.40 -12.63 -7.78
C GLU A 1 -7.58 -11.79 -8.22
N TYR A 2 -8.34 -11.19 -7.31
CA TYR A 2 -9.50 -10.33 -7.64
C TYR A 2 -9.23 -9.22 -8.66
N PHE A 3 -8.12 -8.47 -8.53
CA PHE A 3 -7.82 -7.39 -9.48
C PHE A 3 -7.65 -7.85 -10.93
N LYS A 4 -7.41 -9.15 -11.19
CA LYS A 4 -7.36 -9.70 -12.55
C LYS A 4 -8.70 -9.61 -13.29
N ALA A 5 -9.81 -9.50 -12.57
CA ALA A 5 -11.14 -9.31 -13.16
C ALA A 5 -11.38 -7.86 -13.62
N VAL A 6 -10.54 -6.90 -13.19
CA VAL A 6 -10.61 -5.49 -13.58
C VAL A 6 -9.85 -5.30 -14.90
N LYS A 7 -10.32 -4.39 -15.76
CA LYS A 7 -9.63 -3.98 -17.00
C LYS A 7 -9.04 -2.57 -16.80
N PRO A 8 -7.77 -2.43 -16.36
CA PRO A 8 -7.20 -1.13 -16.00
C PRO A 8 -7.19 -0.14 -17.16
N ALA A 9 -7.00 -0.61 -18.40
CA ALA A 9 -7.01 0.21 -19.59
C ALA A 9 -8.34 0.95 -19.86
N LEU A 10 -9.44 0.52 -19.23
CA LEU A 10 -10.75 1.18 -19.34
C LEU A 10 -10.99 2.21 -18.24
N LEU A 11 -10.15 2.27 -17.21
CA LEU A 11 -10.28 3.22 -16.12
C LEU A 11 -9.74 4.58 -16.57
N ARG A 12 -10.52 5.64 -16.35
CA ARG A 12 -10.13 7.04 -16.63
C ARG A 12 -9.42 7.70 -15.44
N VAL A 13 -8.89 6.89 -14.54
CA VAL A 13 -8.25 7.32 -13.30
C VAL A 13 -6.96 6.53 -13.08
N PRO A 14 -5.95 7.11 -12.44
CA PRO A 14 -4.74 6.38 -12.08
C PRO A 14 -5.06 5.28 -11.07
N VAL A 15 -4.36 4.15 -11.18
CA VAL A 15 -4.49 3.02 -10.26
C VAL A 15 -3.27 3.00 -9.35
N ILE A 16 -3.49 3.27 -8.07
CA ILE A 16 -2.44 3.25 -7.05
C ILE A 16 -2.42 1.91 -6.34
N THR A 17 -1.24 1.33 -6.21
CA THR A 17 -1.02 0.03 -5.55
C THR A 17 -0.16 0.19 -4.30
N PRO A 18 -0.76 0.17 -3.10
CA PRO A 18 -0.01 0.04 -1.85
C PRO A 18 0.62 -1.35 -1.72
N VAL A 19 1.92 -1.41 -1.46
CA VAL A 19 2.69 -2.65 -1.30
C VAL A 19 3.33 -2.65 0.09
N PHE A 20 3.04 -3.70 0.87
CA PHE A 20 3.56 -3.85 2.23
C PHE A 20 4.68 -4.89 2.24
N LYS A 21 5.87 -4.49 2.69
CA LYS A 21 7.05 -5.35 2.82
C LYS A 21 7.50 -5.37 4.27
N ASP A 22 7.93 -6.53 4.73
CA ASP A 22 8.49 -6.75 6.06
C ASP A 22 9.96 -7.19 5.90
N LEU A 23 10.82 -6.72 6.81
CA LEU A 23 12.20 -7.14 6.90
C LEU A 23 12.28 -8.57 7.45
N LYS A 24 12.74 -9.50 6.62
CA LYS A 24 12.96 -10.89 7.00
C LYS A 24 14.28 -11.39 6.42
N ASP A 25 15.13 -11.94 7.28
CA ASP A 25 16.46 -12.44 6.92
C ASP A 25 17.32 -11.37 6.20
N GLY A 26 17.25 -10.13 6.69
CA GLY A 26 18.00 -8.99 6.14
C GLY A 26 17.48 -8.46 4.80
N LYS A 27 16.32 -8.93 4.31
CA LYS A 27 15.73 -8.49 3.05
C LYS A 27 14.25 -8.12 3.22
N LEU A 28 13.84 -7.02 2.60
CA LEU A 28 12.43 -6.63 2.54
C LEU A 28 11.66 -7.56 1.60
N LYS A 29 10.60 -8.19 2.10
CA LYS A 29 9.75 -9.12 1.33
C LYS A 29 8.28 -8.93 1.66
N VAL A 30 7.41 -9.22 0.71
CA VAL A 30 5.97 -9.28 0.96
C VAL A 30 5.67 -10.58 1.71
N ILE A 31 5.34 -10.48 3.00
CA ILE A 31 4.89 -11.63 3.79
C ILE A 31 3.35 -11.68 3.69
N ALA A 32 2.82 -12.68 2.99
CA ALA A 32 1.42 -12.71 2.56
C ALA A 32 0.40 -12.52 3.69
N PHE A 33 0.65 -13.08 4.88
CA PHE A 33 -0.22 -12.95 6.04
C PHE A 33 -0.30 -11.48 6.53
N PHE A 34 0.84 -10.83 6.74
CA PHE A 34 0.90 -9.43 7.15
C PHE A 34 0.41 -8.49 6.06
N ALA A 35 0.78 -8.73 4.80
CA ALA A 35 0.34 -7.90 3.69
C ALA A 35 -1.20 -7.91 3.51
N LYS A 36 -1.88 -9.03 3.78
CA LYS A 36 -3.35 -9.10 3.77
C LYS A 36 -3.95 -8.24 4.90
N LYS A 37 -3.39 -8.33 6.11
CA LYS A 37 -3.82 -7.50 7.25
C LYS A 37 -3.58 -6.02 7.00
N ALA A 38 -2.38 -5.67 6.54
CA ALA A 38 -1.97 -4.29 6.25
C ALA A 38 -2.86 -3.61 5.20
N ARG A 39 -3.33 -4.34 4.19
CA ARG A 39 -4.34 -3.81 3.24
C ARG A 39 -5.64 -3.40 3.93
N GLY A 40 -6.14 -4.22 4.86
CA GLY A 40 -7.32 -3.87 5.67
C GLY A 40 -7.06 -2.65 6.55
N LEU A 41 -5.88 -2.57 7.16
CA LEU A 41 -5.46 -1.42 7.97
C LEU A 41 -5.34 -0.13 7.15
N MET A 42 -4.83 -0.20 5.92
CA MET A 42 -4.75 0.95 5.01
C MET A 42 -6.15 1.47 4.67
N VAL A 43 -7.10 0.59 4.37
CA VAL A 43 -8.49 0.99 4.14
C VAL A 43 -9.09 1.63 5.40
N ARG A 44 -8.85 1.03 6.57
CA ARG A 44 -9.29 1.59 7.85
C ARG A 44 -8.69 2.98 8.11
N TYR A 45 -7.40 3.16 7.88
CA TYR A 45 -6.70 4.43 8.03
C TYR A 45 -7.27 5.53 7.12
N ILE A 46 -7.53 5.20 5.84
CA ILE A 46 -8.14 6.12 4.87
C ILE A 46 -9.49 6.61 5.38
N ILE A 47 -10.32 5.71 5.92
CA ILE A 47 -11.64 6.04 6.45
C ILE A 47 -11.53 6.84 7.75
N ASP A 48 -10.71 6.41 8.71
CA ASP A 48 -10.56 7.06 10.02
C ASP A 48 -10.09 8.52 9.91
N HIS A 49 -9.27 8.83 8.90
CA HIS A 49 -8.65 10.15 8.72
C HIS A 49 -9.23 10.92 7.53
N ASN A 50 -10.28 10.42 6.88
CA ASN A 50 -10.88 11.01 5.67
C ASN A 50 -9.82 11.40 4.63
N ILE A 51 -8.95 10.46 4.27
CA ILE A 51 -7.85 10.73 3.34
C ILE A 51 -8.39 10.86 1.92
N GLU A 52 -8.14 12.01 1.29
CA GLU A 52 -8.58 12.32 -0.08
C GLU A 52 -7.41 12.49 -1.07
N THR A 53 -6.16 12.49 -0.60
CA THR A 53 -4.97 12.79 -1.42
C THR A 53 -3.90 11.70 -1.30
N LEU A 54 -3.08 11.54 -2.36
CA LEU A 54 -1.96 10.59 -2.35
C LEU A 54 -0.95 10.89 -1.26
N ASP A 55 -0.68 12.17 -0.98
CA ASP A 55 0.24 12.55 0.09
C ASP A 55 -0.31 12.17 1.46
N GLY A 56 -1.63 12.20 1.65
CA GLY A 56 -2.27 11.68 2.86
C GLY A 56 -2.10 10.17 3.04
N LEU A 57 -2.12 9.39 1.96
CA LEU A 57 -1.86 7.94 2.01
C LEU A 57 -0.42 7.63 2.43
N LYS A 58 0.56 8.44 2.01
CA LYS A 58 1.97 8.26 2.37
C LYS A 58 2.22 8.38 3.87
N ASN A 59 1.32 9.03 4.61
CA ASN A 59 1.41 9.17 6.06
C ASN A 59 0.90 7.94 6.85
N PHE A 60 0.42 6.89 6.16
CA PHE A 60 0.02 5.65 6.82
C PHE A 60 1.16 5.07 7.68
N ASN A 61 0.87 4.84 8.95
CA ASN A 61 1.86 4.45 9.96
C ASN A 61 1.40 3.34 10.92
N TYR A 62 0.34 2.59 10.57
CA TYR A 62 -0.20 1.57 11.46
C TYR A 62 0.72 0.35 11.54
N GLU A 63 0.76 -0.28 12.73
CA GLU A 63 1.56 -1.47 13.03
C GLU A 63 3.06 -1.36 12.69
N GLY A 64 3.61 -0.14 12.67
CA GLY A 64 5.03 0.11 12.43
C GLY A 64 5.43 0.14 10.95
N TYR A 65 4.48 0.08 10.01
CA TYR A 65 4.77 0.37 8.61
C TYR A 65 5.09 1.85 8.42
N ALA A 66 6.00 2.17 7.49
CA ALA A 66 6.30 3.52 7.07
C ALA A 66 6.49 3.57 5.55
N PHE A 67 6.14 4.71 4.93
CA PHE A 67 6.35 4.92 3.50
C PHE A 67 7.84 4.99 3.15
N ASP A 68 8.24 4.25 2.11
CA ASP A 68 9.61 4.25 1.58
C ASP A 68 9.63 4.88 0.19
N ALA A 69 10.08 6.13 0.13
CA ALA A 69 10.15 6.89 -1.12
C ALA A 69 11.13 6.29 -2.14
N ASN A 70 12.18 5.62 -1.70
CA ASN A 70 13.21 5.05 -2.58
C ASN A 70 12.73 3.78 -3.28
N LEU A 71 11.82 3.04 -2.62
CA LEU A 71 11.19 1.84 -3.19
C LEU A 71 9.88 2.14 -3.91
N SER A 72 9.34 3.35 -3.78
CA SER A 72 8.08 3.76 -4.36
C SER A 72 8.24 4.36 -5.75
N SER A 73 7.17 4.33 -6.51
CA SER A 73 7.03 4.98 -7.81
C SER A 73 5.72 5.75 -7.87
N GLU A 74 5.41 6.36 -9.03
CA GLU A 74 4.18 7.13 -9.23
C GLU A 74 2.91 6.34 -8.88
N ASN A 75 2.84 5.06 -9.27
CA ASN A 75 1.65 4.21 -9.11
C ASN A 75 1.82 3.09 -8.06
N GLU A 76 3.02 2.91 -7.51
CA GLU A 76 3.30 1.93 -6.46
C GLU A 76 3.82 2.63 -5.21
N LEU A 77 3.06 2.56 -4.12
CA LEU A 77 3.46 3.12 -2.82
C LEU A 77 3.93 1.97 -1.93
N VAL A 78 5.22 1.92 -1.66
CA VAL A 78 5.82 0.87 -0.83
C VAL A 78 5.87 1.33 0.62
N PHE A 79 5.36 0.48 1.50
CA PHE A 79 5.42 0.64 2.94
C PHE A 79 6.25 -0.50 3.52
N THR A 80 7.23 -0.17 4.35
CA THR A 80 8.18 -1.12 4.93
C THR A 80 8.06 -1.16 6.44
N ARG A 81 8.34 -2.32 7.02
CA ARG A 81 8.42 -2.56 8.46
C ARG A 81 9.57 -3.52 8.76
#